data_AF-A0AAD0I208-F1
#
_entry.id   AF-A0AAD0I208-F1
#
_cell.length_a   1.000
_cell.length_b   1.000
_cell.length_c   1.000
_cell.angle_alpha   90.00
_cell.angle_beta   90.00
_cell.angle_gamma   90.00
#
_symmetry.space_group_name_H-M   'P 1'
#
loop_
_entity.id
_entity.type
_entity.pdbx_description
1 polymer ?
#
loop_
_entity_poly.entity_id
_entity_poly.type
_entity_poly.pdbx_seq_one_letter_code
_entity_poly.pdbx_strand_id
1 'polypeptide(L)'
;MKIEALSAMSSGASTKGLDFEALLSEPHLSRPLPALQRFEARDGALLAYRHYPSGSRTALVLVHGSGTDSKYLATFAYELAESGAATVYTPDIRGHGPAPARRGDIDYIE
;
A
#
# COMPACT_ATOMS: atom_id res chain seq x y z
N MET A 1 -27.74 4.54 2.15
CA MET A 1 -26.43 4.50 1.48
C MET A 1 -26.31 3.14 0.83
N LYS A 2 -26.40 3.08 -0.50
CA LYS A 2 -26.51 1.82 -1.27
C LYS A 2 -25.12 1.52 -1.83
N ILE A 3 -24.49 0.44 -1.36
CA ILE A 3 -23.24 -0.05 -1.94
C ILE A 3 -23.65 -1.17 -2.90
N GLU A 4 -23.72 -0.86 -4.18
CA GLU A 4 -23.77 -1.89 -5.23
C GLU A 4 -22.39 -1.96 -5.88
N ALA A 5 -21.57 -2.88 -5.41
CA ALA A 5 -20.42 -3.37 -6.17
C ALA A 5 -20.88 -4.66 -6.85
N LEU A 6 -21.53 -4.53 -8.01
CA LEU A 6 -21.74 -5.66 -8.91
C LEU A 6 -20.53 -5.74 -9.84
N SER A 7 -19.46 -6.42 -9.39
CA SER A 7 -18.44 -6.87 -10.34
C SER A 7 -19.02 -8.08 -11.06
N ALA A 8 -19.51 -7.85 -12.28
CA ALA A 8 -19.88 -8.91 -13.18
C ALA A 8 -18.60 -9.69 -13.52
N MET A 9 -18.42 -10.85 -12.89
CA MET A 9 -17.44 -11.83 -13.33
C MET A 9 -17.89 -12.31 -14.71
N SER A 10 -17.27 -11.78 -15.77
CA SER A 10 -17.43 -12.32 -17.12
C SER A 10 -16.86 -13.73 -17.13
N SER A 11 -17.74 -14.73 -16.97
CA SER A 11 -17.40 -16.14 -17.10
C SER A 11 -17.22 -16.49 -18.57
N GLY A 12 -16.15 -16.00 -19.18
CA GLY A 12 -15.66 -16.50 -20.46
C GLY A 12 -14.47 -17.42 -20.18
N ALA A 13 -14.68 -18.74 -20.25
CA ALA A 13 -13.56 -19.68 -20.26
C ALA A 13 -12.75 -19.44 -21.55
N SER A 14 -11.73 -18.59 -21.46
CA SER A 14 -10.80 -18.32 -22.55
C SER A 14 -9.87 -19.51 -22.71
N THR A 15 -9.90 -20.14 -23.89
CA THR A 15 -8.87 -21.10 -24.33
C THR A 15 -7.56 -20.39 -24.76
N LYS A 16 -7.43 -19.07 -24.51
CA LYS A 16 -6.27 -18.22 -24.80
C LYS A 16 -5.69 -17.63 -23.50
N GLY A 17 -4.54 -18.16 -23.09
CA GLY A 17 -3.54 -17.46 -22.25
C GLY A 17 -4.04 -16.77 -20.97
N LEU A 18 -3.16 -15.96 -20.38
CA LEU A 18 -3.52 -15.04 -19.30
C LEU A 18 -4.06 -13.75 -19.93
N ASP A 19 -5.22 -13.28 -19.45
CA ASP A 19 -5.82 -12.00 -19.86
C ASP A 19 -5.35 -10.87 -18.94
N PHE A 20 -4.42 -10.04 -19.43
CA PHE A 20 -3.88 -8.89 -18.69
C PHE A 20 -4.70 -7.60 -18.88
N GLU A 21 -5.62 -7.54 -19.85
CA GLU A 21 -6.48 -6.35 -20.07
C GLU A 21 -7.46 -6.14 -18.92
N ALA A 22 -7.88 -7.25 -18.29
CA ALA A 22 -8.67 -7.22 -17.06
C ALA A 22 -7.95 -6.47 -15.93
N LEU A 23 -6.62 -6.61 -15.80
CA LEU A 23 -5.85 -5.89 -14.77
C LEU A 23 -5.81 -4.39 -15.03
N LEU A 24 -5.70 -3.97 -16.29
CA LEU A 24 -5.64 -2.55 -16.64
C LEU A 24 -6.98 -1.82 -16.43
N SER A 25 -8.07 -2.59 -16.35
CA SER A 25 -9.43 -2.08 -16.16
C SER A 25 -9.79 -1.85 -14.68
N GLU A 26 -8.92 -2.23 -13.74
CA GLU A 26 -9.19 -2.12 -12.30
C GLU A 26 -9.05 -0.67 -11.78
N PRO A 27 -10.15 -0.03 -11.31
CA PRO A 27 -10.18 1.41 -11.02
C PRO A 27 -9.19 1.83 -9.92
N HIS A 28 -8.88 0.94 -8.98
CA HIS A 28 -7.98 1.21 -7.86
C HIS A 28 -6.50 1.20 -8.25
N LEU A 29 -6.13 0.69 -9.44
CA LEU A 29 -4.76 0.79 -9.97
C LEU A 29 -4.48 2.15 -10.63
N SER A 30 -5.52 2.96 -10.90
CA SER A 30 -5.37 4.25 -11.57
C SER A 30 -5.03 5.41 -10.64
N ARG A 31 -5.18 5.26 -9.32
CA ARG A 31 -4.94 6.34 -8.36
C ARG A 31 -3.44 6.52 -8.11
N PRO A 32 -2.85 7.70 -8.39
CA PRO A 32 -1.44 7.94 -8.17
C PRO A 32 -1.13 7.92 -6.67
N LEU A 33 -0.12 7.16 -6.28
CA LEU A 33 0.32 7.05 -4.88
C LEU A 33 0.81 8.42 -4.35
N PRO A 34 0.63 8.72 -3.05
CA PRO A 34 1.23 9.91 -2.45
C PRO A 34 2.75 9.84 -2.59
N ALA A 35 3.43 10.98 -2.73
CA ALA A 35 4.88 11.02 -2.85
C ALA A 35 5.57 10.27 -1.69
N LEU A 36 6.65 9.55 -2.00
CA LEU A 36 7.44 8.88 -0.98
C LEU A 36 8.21 9.92 -0.17
N GLN A 37 7.96 9.95 1.13
CA GLN A 37 8.60 10.84 2.09
C GLN A 37 9.67 10.07 2.87
N ARG A 38 10.56 10.80 3.55
CA ARG A 38 11.62 10.22 4.38
C ARG A 38 11.61 10.83 5.76
N PHE A 39 11.91 10.02 6.76
CA PHE A 39 12.19 10.49 8.12
C PHE A 39 13.48 9.84 8.63
N GLU A 40 14.17 10.56 9.50
CA GLU A 40 15.33 10.04 10.22
C GLU A 40 14.84 9.32 11.49
N ALA A 41 15.13 8.03 11.57
CA ALA A 41 14.85 7.23 12.75
C ALA A 41 15.85 7.53 13.87
N ARG A 42 15.56 7.09 15.10
CA ARG A 42 16.38 7.36 16.30
C ARG A 42 17.84 6.91 16.20
N ASP A 43 18.14 5.96 15.33
CA ASP A 43 19.49 5.43 15.08
C ASP A 43 20.18 6.06 13.85
N GLY A 44 19.63 7.16 13.33
CA GLY A 44 20.17 7.89 12.18
C GLY A 44 19.78 7.28 10.82
N ALA A 45 19.04 6.17 10.78
CA ALA A 45 18.63 5.61 9.51
C ALA A 45 17.52 6.42 8.84
N LEU A 46 17.66 6.70 7.55
CA LEU A 46 16.61 7.31 6.74
C LEU A 46 15.63 6.24 6.26
N LEU A 47 14.42 6.24 6.81
CA LEU A 47 13.33 5.34 6.42
C LEU A 47 12.31 6.08 5.57
N ALA A 48 11.70 5.36 4.64
CA ALA A 48 10.70 5.91 3.74
C ALA A 48 9.27 5.65 4.25
N TYR A 49 8.32 6.48 3.86
CA TYR A 49 6.91 6.30 4.15
C TYR A 49 6.03 7.06 3.17
N ARG A 50 4.74 6.74 3.14
CA ARG A 50 3.72 7.58 2.48
C ARG A 50 2.74 8.11 3.52
N HIS A 51 2.23 9.31 3.26
CA HIS A 51 1.31 10.02 4.13
C HIS A 51 0.00 10.28 3.38
N TYR A 52 -1.11 9.91 4.03
CA TYR A 52 -2.47 10.08 3.55
C TYR A 52 -3.19 11.01 4.53
N PRO A 53 -3.29 12.31 4.22
CA PRO A 53 -3.78 13.32 5.16
C PRO A 53 -5.28 13.18 5.41
N SER A 54 -5.70 13.48 6.63
CA SER A 54 -7.12 13.57 7.03
C SER A 54 -7.33 14.70 8.02
N GLY A 55 -8.58 15.17 8.17
CA GLY A 55 -8.96 16.11 9.24
C GLY A 55 -9.06 15.44 10.62
N SER A 56 -8.89 14.12 10.70
CA SER A 56 -8.95 13.36 11.95
C SER A 56 -7.80 13.72 12.90
N ARG A 57 -8.10 13.71 14.20
CA ARG A 57 -7.07 13.79 15.27
C ARG A 57 -6.36 12.45 15.52
N THR A 58 -6.85 11.38 14.92
CA THR A 58 -6.27 10.04 15.03
C THR A 58 -5.21 9.85 13.96
N ALA A 59 -4.02 9.42 14.35
CA ALA A 59 -3.00 8.92 13.44
C ALA A 59 -3.03 7.39 13.42
N LEU A 60 -3.00 6.79 12.23
CA LEU A 60 -2.93 5.35 12.04
C LEU A 60 -1.68 4.98 11.24
N VAL A 61 -0.92 4.03 11.75
CA VAL A 61 0.27 3.48 11.06
C VAL A 61 -0.07 2.09 10.56
N LEU A 62 -0.02 1.90 9.24
CA LEU A 62 -0.28 0.62 8.60
C LEU A 62 1.04 -0.04 8.18
N VAL A 63 1.36 -1.16 8.79
CA VAL A 63 2.57 -1.93 8.51
C VAL A 63 2.28 -2.95 7.41
N HIS A 64 3.11 -2.96 6.37
CA HIS A 64 2.99 -3.89 5.26
C HIS A 64 3.42 -5.32 5.65
N GLY A 65 3.07 -6.31 4.82
CA GLY A 65 3.51 -7.69 4.98
C GLY A 65 5.01 -7.87 4.71
N SER A 66 5.56 -9.03 5.08
CA SER A 66 7.01 -9.31 5.05
C SER A 66 7.68 -9.31 3.66
N GLY A 67 6.90 -9.30 2.57
CA GLY A 67 7.42 -9.32 1.20
C GLY A 67 7.17 -8.03 0.42
N THR A 68 6.68 -6.97 1.06
CA THR A 68 6.14 -5.80 0.35
C THR A 68 6.67 -4.48 0.90
N ASP A 69 6.02 -3.37 0.54
CA ASP A 69 6.42 -2.01 0.91
C ASP A 69 5.17 -1.14 1.17
N SER A 70 5.38 0.15 1.43
CA SER A 70 4.37 1.18 1.72
C SER A 70 3.21 1.28 0.71
N LYS A 71 3.36 0.73 -0.49
CA LYS A 71 2.30 0.73 -1.53
C LYS A 71 1.26 -0.37 -1.31
N TYR A 72 1.61 -1.45 -0.60
CA TYR A 72 0.78 -2.64 -0.46
C TYR A 72 -0.63 -2.35 0.10
N LEU A 73 -0.72 -1.42 1.06
CA LEU A 73 -1.98 -1.04 1.72
C LEU A 73 -2.54 0.29 1.22
N ALA A 74 -2.09 0.79 0.06
CA ALA A 74 -2.44 2.14 -0.40
C ALA A 74 -3.95 2.35 -0.57
N THR A 75 -4.67 1.41 -1.19
CA THR A 75 -6.14 1.51 -1.33
C THR A 75 -6.81 1.67 0.02
N PHE A 76 -6.46 0.83 1.00
CA PHE A 76 -7.05 0.91 2.33
C PHE A 76 -6.68 2.20 3.07
N ALA A 77 -5.42 2.65 2.95
CA ALA A 77 -4.95 3.88 3.56
C ALA A 77 -5.71 5.11 3.05
N TYR A 78 -6.00 5.16 1.75
CA TYR A 78 -6.83 6.19 1.17
C TYR A 78 -8.26 6.18 1.70
N GLU A 79 -8.95 5.02 1.70
CA GLU A 79 -10.34 4.95 2.16
C GLU A 79 -10.47 5.39 3.63
N LEU A 80 -9.50 5.03 4.47
CA LEU A 80 -9.45 5.46 5.87
C LEU A 80 -9.21 6.95 6.04
N ALA A 81 -8.34 7.55 5.20
CA ALA A 81 -8.07 8.98 5.26
C ALA A 81 -9.24 9.81 4.72
N GLU A 82 -9.79 9.42 3.57
CA GLU A 82 -10.89 10.09 2.87
C GLU A 82 -12.22 9.98 3.63
N SER A 83 -12.47 8.87 4.33
CA SER A 83 -13.61 8.73 5.24
C SER A 83 -13.52 9.60 6.51
N GLY A 84 -12.36 10.21 6.77
CA GLY A 84 -12.14 11.01 7.98
C GLY A 84 -11.82 10.18 9.22
N ALA A 85 -11.58 8.87 9.08
CA ALA A 85 -11.33 7.99 10.23
C ALA A 85 -9.97 8.29 10.88
N ALA A 86 -8.91 8.45 10.08
CA ALA A 86 -7.56 8.72 10.58
C ALA A 86 -6.69 9.40 9.52
N THR A 87 -5.70 10.18 9.95
CA THR A 87 -4.53 10.46 9.10
C THR A 87 -3.67 9.21 9.06
N VAL A 88 -3.36 8.69 7.87
CA VAL A 88 -2.73 7.38 7.71
C VAL A 88 -1.28 7.50 7.23
N TYR A 89 -0.40 6.67 7.77
CA TYR A 89 0.99 6.54 7.36
C TYR A 89 1.30 5.08 7.01
N THR A 90 1.95 4.85 5.86
CA THR A 90 2.47 3.54 5.48
C THR A 90 4.01 3.60 5.40
N PRO A 91 4.74 3.21 6.46
CA PRO A 91 6.19 3.19 6.45
C PRO A 91 6.74 1.97 5.68
N ASP A 92 7.88 2.16 5.02
CA ASP A 92 8.76 1.08 4.61
C ASP A 92 9.65 0.72 5.81
N ILE A 93 9.45 -0.47 6.40
CA ILE A 93 10.31 -0.92 7.51
C ILE A 93 11.72 -1.27 7.01
N ARG A 94 12.67 -1.42 7.94
CA ARG A 94 14.04 -1.86 7.61
C ARG A 94 14.00 -3.13 6.76
N GLY A 95 14.86 -3.20 5.74
CA GLY A 95 14.83 -4.31 4.79
C GLY A 95 13.96 -4.09 3.56
N HIS A 96 13.03 -3.12 3.60
CA HIS A 96 11.95 -3.00 2.62
C HIS A 96 11.94 -1.65 1.90
N GLY A 97 11.07 -1.52 0.91
CA GLY A 97 10.97 -0.33 0.07
C GLY A 97 12.04 -0.26 -1.03
N PRO A 98 12.09 0.87 -1.76
CA PRO A 98 12.89 0.98 -2.96
C PRO A 98 14.40 1.01 -2.69
N ALA A 99 14.84 1.55 -1.56
CA ALA A 99 16.26 1.78 -1.25
C ALA A 99 16.59 1.54 0.25
N PRO A 100 16.46 0.30 0.76
CA PRO A 100 16.87 -0.02 2.12
C PRO A 100 18.39 -0.08 2.23
N ALA A 101 18.93 0.20 3.42
CA ALA A 101 20.37 0.08 3.68
C ALA A 101 20.89 -1.36 3.49
N ARG A 102 20.10 -2.35 3.94
CA ARG A 102 20.27 -3.78 3.69
C ARG A 102 18.89 -4.33 3.36
N ARG A 103 18.74 -5.16 2.31
CA ARG A 103 17.49 -5.89 2.03
C ARG A 103 17.18 -6.82 3.20
N GLY A 104 15.91 -6.99 3.52
CA GLY A 104 15.48 -7.93 4.56
C GLY A 104 15.92 -9.34 4.20
N ASP A 105 16.56 -10.01 5.15
CA ASP A 105 16.97 -11.40 5.05
C ASP A 105 16.89 -12.02 6.44
N ILE A 106 16.84 -13.35 6.50
CA ILE A 106 16.82 -14.09 7.76
C ILE A 106 18.25 -14.13 8.30
N ASP A 107 18.54 -13.29 9.29
CA ASP A 107 19.85 -13.26 9.93
C ASP A 107 20.09 -14.46 10.86
N TYR A 108 19.00 -15.13 11.26
CA TYR A 108 19.04 -16.24 12.22
C TYR A 108 18.02 -17.32 11.90
N ILE A 109 18.50 -18.55 11.76
CA ILE A 109 17.69 -19.77 11.74
C ILE A 109 18.16 -20.64 12.90
N GLU A 110 17.24 -20.98 13.80
CA GLU A 110 17.43 -21.91 14.91
C GLU A 110 16.44 -23.06 14.78
#